data_AF-A0AAV8WPC4-F1
#
_entry.id   AF-A0AAV8WPC4-F1
#
_cell.length_a   1.000
_cell.length_b   1.000
_cell.length_c   1.000
_cell.angle_alpha   90.00
_cell.angle_beta   90.00
_cell.angle_gamma   90.00
#
_symmetry.space_group_name_H-M   'P 1'
#
loop_
_entity.id
_entity.type
_entity.pdbx_description
1 polymer ?
#
loop_
_entity_poly.entity_id
_entity_poly.type
_entity_poly.pdbx_seq_one_letter_code
_entity_poly.pdbx_strand_id
1 'polypeptide(L)' 'MALKRKRNYEAMMVFKQPVKEYLLWWINHIPNVNTSIRSLDHKLIIYTGASSTGWGASCGDKNTHGF' A
#
# COMPACT_ATOMS: atom_id res chain seq x y z
N MET A 1 -4.13 14.68 -6.40
CA MET A 1 -4.95 15.43 -7.37
C MET A 1 -4.10 15.88 -8.58
N ALA A 2 -3.39 14.96 -9.25
CA ALA A 2 -2.50 15.28 -10.38
C ALA A 2 -2.71 14.36 -11.60
N LEU A 3 -3.02 13.07 -11.38
CA LEU A 3 -3.16 12.08 -12.45
C LEU A 3 -4.56 12.02 -13.09
N LYS A 4 -5.58 12.63 -12.48
CA LYS A 4 -6.98 12.56 -12.97
C LYS A 4 -7.27 13.48 -14.16
N ARG A 5 -6.36 14.42 -14.49
CA ARG A 5 -6.62 15.49 -15.48
C ARG A 5 -6.36 15.12 -16.94
N LYS A 6 -5.63 14.03 -17.23
CA LYS A 6 -5.26 13.68 -18.61
C LYS A 6 -5.42 12.20 -19.00
N ARG A 7 -5.87 11.31 -18.09
CA ARG A 7 -5.91 9.84 -18.28
C ARG A 7 -4.62 9.22 -18.82
N ASN A 8 -3.50 9.93 -18.71
CA ASN A 8 -2.20 9.47 -19.17
C ASN A 8 -1.38 9.11 -17.93
N TYR A 9 -1.50 7.85 -17.54
CA TYR A 9 -0.82 7.27 -16.38
C TYR A 9 0.66 6.98 -16.69
N GLU A 10 1.01 6.88 -17.98
CA GLU A 10 2.37 6.65 -18.47
C GLU A 10 3.16 7.97 -18.68
N ALA A 11 2.54 9.12 -18.35
CA ALA A 11 3.20 10.41 -18.50
C ALA A 11 4.38 10.52 -17.52
N MET A 12 5.56 10.81 -18.06
CA MET A 12 6.73 11.09 -17.23
C MET A 12 6.54 12.39 -16.44
N MET A 13 6.79 12.33 -15.14
CA MET A 13 6.73 13.49 -14.24
C MET A 13 8.14 13.91 -13.82
N VAL A 14 8.43 15.20 -13.94
CA VAL A 14 9.68 15.78 -13.44
C VAL A 14 9.50 16.23 -12.00
N PHE A 15 10.28 15.66 -11.08
CA PHE A 15 10.27 16.06 -9.68
C PHE A 15 11.07 17.34 -9.43
N LYS A 16 10.52 18.22 -8.58
CA LYS A 16 11.27 19.35 -8.03
C LYS A 16 12.33 18.84 -7.04
N GLN A 17 13.40 19.62 -6.88
CA GLN A 17 14.55 19.25 -6.05
C GLN A 17 14.18 18.79 -4.61
N PRO A 18 13.28 19.47 -3.87
CA PRO A 18 12.91 19.03 -2.52
C PRO A 18 12.28 17.62 -2.51
N VAL A 19 11.49 17.29 -3.53
CA VAL A 19 10.84 15.96 -3.63
C VAL A 19 11.90 14.88 -3.86
N LYS A 20 12.93 15.17 -4.66
CA LYS A 20 14.04 14.23 -4.88
C LYS A 20 14.78 13.92 -3.58
N GLU A 21 15.01 14.92 -2.74
CA GLU A 21 15.68 14.76 -1.44
C GLU A 21 14.88 13.85 -0.51
N TYR A 22 13.56 14.04 -0.41
CA TYR A 22 12.69 13.14 0.35
C TYR A 22 12.71 11.71 -0.20
N LEU A 23 12.62 11.54 -1.52
CA LEU A 23 12.66 10.22 -2.15
C LEU A 23 14.01 9.52 -1.90
N LEU A 24 15.12 10.25 -1.99
CA LEU A 24 16.45 9.73 -1.68
C LEU A 24 16.56 9.29 -0.22
N TRP A 25 15.97 10.04 0.71
CA TRP A 25 15.90 9.63 2.11
C TRP A 25 15.22 8.27 2.24
N TRP A 26 14.04 8.09 1.65
CA TRP A 26 13.31 6.81 1.70
C TRP A 26 14.08 5.66 1.05
N ILE A 27 14.69 5.88 -0.12
CA ILE A 27 15.51 4.85 -0.81
C ILE A 27 16.64 4.35 0.08
N ASN A 28 17.31 5.26 0.80
CA ASN A 28 18.45 4.92 1.65
C ASN A 28 18.03 4.31 2.99
N HIS A 29 16.86 4.68 3.51
CA HIS A 29 16.44 4.27 4.85
C HIS A 29 15.59 3.00 4.82
N ILE A 30 14.61 2.86 3.92
CA ILE A 30 13.66 1.72 3.89
C ILE A 30 14.36 0.36 3.98
N PRO A 31 15.41 0.05 3.19
CA PRO A 31 16.06 -1.27 3.24
C PRO A 31 16.74 -1.54 4.59
N ASN A 32 17.18 -0.48 5.27
CA ASN A 32 17.91 -0.54 6.53
C ASN A 32 16.99 -0.43 7.75
N VAL A 33 15.73 -0.02 7.57
CA VAL A 33 14.75 -0.02 8.65
C VAL A 33 14.28 -1.46 8.86
N ASN A 34 14.98 -2.19 9.72
CA ASN A 34 14.53 -3.49 10.19
C ASN A 34 13.48 -3.32 11.30
N THR A 35 12.29 -2.86 10.93
CA THR A 35 11.10 -3.04 11.76
C THR A 35 10.50 -4.38 11.41
N SER A 36 11.11 -5.44 11.94
CA SER A 36 10.49 -6.77 11.96
C SER A 36 9.07 -6.61 12.52
N ILE A 37 8.08 -6.81 11.66
CA ILE A 37 6.71 -6.99 12.11
C ILE A 37 6.76 -8.27 12.92
N ARG A 38 6.48 -8.17 14.23
CA ARG A 38 6.56 -9.31 15.15
C ARG A 38 5.82 -10.50 14.54
N SER A 39 6.56 -11.55 14.20
CA SER A 39 5.99 -12.85 13.86
C SER A 39 5.50 -13.49 15.15
N LEU A 40 4.22 -13.34 15.42
CA LEU A 40 3.53 -14.05 16.49
C LEU A 40 2.89 -15.30 15.89
N ASP A 41 2.71 -16.35 16.69
CA ASP A 41 1.85 -17.46 16.30
C ASP A 41 0.41 -16.93 16.17
N HIS A 42 -0.01 -16.69 14.93
CA HIS A 42 -1.29 -16.09 14.65
C HIS A 42 -2.38 -17.14 14.86
N LYS A 43 -3.06 -17.06 16.01
CA LYS A 43 -4.22 -17.93 16.33
C LYS A 43 -5.40 -17.76 15.36
N LEU A 44 -5.39 -16.69 14.54
CA LEU A 44 -6.45 -16.35 13.60
C LEU A 44 -5.88 -15.56 12.42
N ILE A 45 -6.27 -15.91 11.20
CA ILE A 45 -5.90 -15.19 9.98
C ILE A 45 -7.17 -14.63 9.35
N ILE A 46 -7.17 -13.32 9.09
CA ILE A 46 -8.25 -12.60 8.43
C ILE A 46 -7.71 -12.06 7.11
N TYR A 47 -8.33 -12.44 5.99
CA TYR A 47 -8.00 -11.90 4.68
C TYR A 47 -9.02 -10.82 4.32
N THR A 48 -8.55 -9.63 4.02
CA THR A 48 -9.38 -8.55 3.48
C THR A 48 -8.88 -8.18 2.10
N GLY A 49 -9.80 -8.01 1.15
CA GLY A 49 -9.51 -7.59 -0.20
C GLY A 49 -10.32 -6.34 -0.50
N ALA A 50 -9.66 -5.19 -0.59
CA ALA A 50 -10.32 -3.92 -0.90
C ALA A 50 -10.53 -3.70 -2.42
N SER A 51 -10.39 -4.75 -3.25
CA SER A 51 -10.48 -4.61 -4.70
C SER A 51 -11.89 -4.84 -5.22
N SER A 52 -12.41 -3.83 -5.93
CA SER A 52 -13.64 -3.78 -6.72
C SER A 52 -15.01 -4.02 -6.06
N THR A 53 -15.10 -4.67 -4.90
CA THR A 53 -16.39 -5.08 -4.27
C THR A 53 -16.51 -4.67 -2.79
N GLY A 54 -15.85 -3.57 -2.39
CA GLY A 54 -15.87 -3.06 -1.02
C GLY A 54 -14.92 -3.76 -0.03
N TRP A 55 -14.94 -3.33 1.22
CA TRP A 55 -14.08 -3.82 2.33
C TRP A 55 -14.59 -5.13 2.94
N GLY A 56 -14.67 -6.19 2.11
CA GLY A 56 -14.99 -7.53 2.61
C GLY A 56 -13.85 -8.14 3.41
N ALA A 57 -14.17 -9.13 4.24
CA ALA A 57 -13.18 -9.94 4.94
C ALA A 57 -13.62 -11.41 5.05
N SER A 58 -12.64 -12.31 4.99
CA SER A 58 -12.80 -13.75 5.19
C SER A 58 -11.94 -14.23 6.35
N CYS A 59 -12.47 -15.16 7.13
CA CYS A 59 -11.81 -15.73 8.31
C CYS A 59 -12.25 -17.20 8.44
N GLY A 60 -11.46 -18.12 7.87
CA GLY A 60 -11.88 -19.51 7.71
C GLY A 60 -13.15 -19.61 6.87
N ASP A 61 -14.16 -20.31 7.36
CA ASP A 61 -15.46 -20.49 6.67
C ASP A 61 -16.41 -19.29 6.82
N LYS A 62 -16.01 -18.24 7.56
CA LYS A 62 -16.83 -17.05 7.80
C LYS A 62 -16.42 -15.92 6.87
N ASN A 63 -17.41 -15.28 6.26
CA ASN A 63 -17.22 -14.16 5.35
C ASN A 63 -18.13 -12.99 5.74
N THR A 64 -17.60 -11.76 5.65
CA THR A 64 -18.38 -10.53 5.64
C THR A 64 -18.19 -9.85 4.29
N HIS A 65 -19.28 -9.47 3.65
CA HIS A 65 -19.25 -8.86 2.33
C HIS A 65 -19.00 -7.36 2.46
N GLY A 66 -18.14 -6.84 1.59
CA GLY A 66 -18.10 -5.41 1.28
C GLY A 66 -19.27 -5.06 0.37
N PHE A 67 -19.67 -3.78 0.40
CA PHE A 67 -20.75 -3.23 -0.42
C PHE A 67 -20.57 -3.45 -1.92
#